data_AF-A0A0F9SC11-F1
#
_entry.id   AF-A0A0F9SC11-F1
#
_cell.length_a   1.000
_cell.length_b   1.000
_cell.length_c   1.000
_cell.angle_alpha   90.00
_cell.angle_beta   90.00
_cell.angle_gamma   90.00
#
_symmetry.space_group_name_H-M   'P 1'
#
loop_
_entity.id
_entity.type
_entity.pdbx_description
1 polymer ?
#
loop_
_entity_poly.entity_id
_entity_poly.type
_entity_poly.pdbx_seq_one_letter_code
_entity_poly.pdbx_strand_id
1 'polypeptide(L)'
;MKKAFKTFLLFIFFWSCATYQPPPISLYIESLPASIVAEFSLEERILAEEAWETLNQGEGKKAEKQISKMGAQNPIYNVGLAYSYFLQNRLQRAEEFFKAALKELPDMTLIHSGLAQIYREKGRDDRAFAEFREILKREPEHPWAKQQYETFKNKKFDESLLEAKLAIAAGDSEGSKKAYLKALYYAPQSTEAHLVLADIYKKENKLQNALVHLLAASSSEPTNTEILKDYAEALYQAAQYTKSLRIYEKLLYLEPENKQIMNRIEGIKNRLGIYELPTRYNSIAFSEAVSKEEIAALLVVKFKGIFDEAPGTPPIIIDIATSWASQFILQVTSLGILDIYPNHTFQPKKIVTRAEMAEILLRLINYLEKKGYKFFHQIPPERIQISDVASHNYYYNAIIQIISYNIMDLSLNREFNPDLPVSGQESIRLLDIILALIK
;
A
#
# COMPACT_ATOMS: atom_id res chain seq x y z
N MET A 1 -54.45 87.52 0.46
CA MET A 1 -53.31 86.72 -0.05
C MET A 1 -52.00 87.36 0.44
N LYS A 2 -51.35 86.76 1.44
CA LYS A 2 -50.15 87.29 2.12
C LYS A 2 -48.89 86.78 1.40
N LYS A 3 -47.94 87.67 1.06
CA LYS A 3 -46.59 87.31 0.59
C LYS A 3 -45.70 87.08 1.80
N ALA A 4 -45.10 85.89 1.91
CA ALA A 4 -44.10 85.55 2.92
C ALA A 4 -42.73 85.38 2.25
N PHE A 5 -41.77 86.16 2.73
CA PHE A 5 -40.36 86.21 2.33
C PHE A 5 -39.64 85.02 2.99
N LYS A 6 -39.01 84.13 2.21
CA LYS A 6 -38.16 83.04 2.74
C LYS A 6 -36.70 83.37 2.48
N THR A 7 -35.97 83.67 3.56
CA THR A 7 -34.52 83.72 3.64
C THR A 7 -33.95 82.30 3.61
N PHE A 8 -32.99 82.05 2.71
CA PHE A 8 -32.28 80.77 2.58
C PHE A 8 -30.94 80.89 3.31
N LEU A 9 -30.78 80.14 4.41
CA LEU A 9 -29.55 80.09 5.19
C LEU A 9 -28.63 79.01 4.59
N LEU A 10 -27.48 79.41 4.07
CA LEU A 10 -26.48 78.52 3.48
C LEU A 10 -25.61 77.93 4.60
N PHE A 11 -25.83 76.65 4.95
CA PHE A 11 -24.96 75.91 5.88
C PHE A 11 -23.76 75.36 5.11
N ILE A 12 -22.57 75.90 5.37
CA ILE A 12 -21.30 75.37 4.89
C ILE A 12 -20.91 74.21 5.83
N PHE A 13 -21.05 72.98 5.33
CA PHE A 13 -20.48 71.79 5.99
C PHE A 13 -18.96 71.79 5.79
N PHE A 14 -18.21 72.09 6.84
CA PHE A 14 -16.80 71.74 6.91
C PHE A 14 -16.69 70.21 7.02
N TRP A 15 -16.37 69.55 5.91
CA TRP A 15 -15.87 68.18 5.95
C TRP A 15 -14.48 68.19 6.57
N SER A 16 -14.38 67.81 7.84
CA SER A 16 -13.12 67.38 8.42
C SER A 16 -12.72 66.09 7.71
N CYS A 17 -11.67 66.17 6.88
CA CYS A 17 -10.96 64.98 6.42
C CYS A 17 -10.30 64.34 7.66
N ALA A 18 -11.03 63.47 8.35
CA ALA A 18 -10.42 62.51 9.25
C ALA A 18 -9.52 61.61 8.37
N THR A 19 -8.22 61.84 8.43
CA THR A 19 -7.22 60.94 7.84
C THR A 19 -7.46 59.56 8.43
N TYR A 20 -7.98 58.64 7.60
CA TYR A 20 -8.09 57.23 7.94
C TYR A 20 -6.68 56.70 8.22
N GLN A 21 -6.33 56.59 9.50
CA GLN A 21 -5.15 55.84 9.91
C GLN A 21 -5.55 54.37 9.86
N PRO A 22 -4.93 53.56 8.99
CA PRO A 22 -5.15 52.12 9.05
C PRO A 22 -4.84 51.64 10.46
N PRO A 23 -5.59 50.66 10.99
CA PRO A 23 -5.32 50.12 12.31
C PRO A 23 -3.85 49.70 12.40
N PRO A 24 -3.19 49.90 13.56
CA PRO A 24 -1.79 49.51 13.72
C PRO A 24 -1.65 48.03 13.37
N ILE A 25 -0.66 47.73 12.52
CA ILE A 25 -0.37 46.35 12.11
C ILE A 25 -0.05 45.57 13.39
N SER A 26 -0.74 44.44 13.64
CA SER A 26 -0.43 43.55 14.75
C SER A 26 0.85 42.78 14.44
N LEU A 27 1.98 43.45 14.62
CA LEU A 27 3.31 42.90 14.45
C LEU A 27 3.69 42.10 15.70
N TYR A 28 3.97 40.83 15.51
CA TYR A 28 4.59 39.98 16.52
C TYR A 28 6.11 40.10 16.39
N ILE A 29 6.76 40.52 17.47
CA ILE A 29 8.22 40.56 17.61
C ILE A 29 8.58 39.68 18.78
N GLU A 30 9.31 38.61 18.50
CA GLU A 30 9.84 37.71 19.51
C GLU A 30 11.05 38.35 20.20
N SER A 31 11.34 37.95 21.44
CA SER A 31 12.59 38.34 22.12
C SER A 31 13.82 37.87 21.34
N LEU A 32 14.93 38.58 21.48
CA LEU A 32 16.21 38.14 20.90
C LEU A 32 16.63 36.77 21.47
N PRO A 33 17.12 35.84 20.63
CA PRO A 33 17.61 34.54 21.10
C PRO A 33 18.74 34.70 22.12
N ALA A 34 18.63 34.01 23.25
CA ALA A 34 19.63 34.08 24.32
C ALA A 34 21.04 33.70 23.86
N SER A 35 21.16 32.80 22.88
CA SER A 35 22.43 32.41 22.26
C SER A 35 23.14 33.58 21.59
N ILE A 36 22.40 34.44 20.89
CA ILE A 36 22.95 35.61 20.21
C ILE A 36 23.31 36.71 21.22
N VAL A 37 22.42 36.96 22.19
CA VAL A 37 22.65 37.98 23.23
C VAL A 37 23.85 37.62 24.11
N ALA A 38 24.11 36.33 24.33
CA ALA A 38 25.26 35.87 25.11
C ALA A 38 26.61 36.28 24.50
N GLU A 39 26.72 36.38 23.18
CA GLU A 39 27.94 36.75 22.47
C GLU A 39 28.21 38.26 22.46
N PHE A 40 27.22 39.08 22.80
CA PHE A 40 27.32 40.53 22.79
C PHE A 40 28.14 41.08 23.96
N SER A 41 28.91 42.13 23.68
CA SER A 41 29.48 43.03 24.70
C SER A 41 28.39 43.75 25.49
N LEU A 42 28.73 44.33 26.65
CA LEU A 42 27.78 45.08 27.47
C LEU A 42 27.13 46.23 26.68
N GLU A 43 27.91 46.96 25.88
CA GLU A 43 27.42 48.06 25.04
C GLU A 43 26.44 47.55 23.97
N GLU A 44 26.78 46.45 23.28
CA GLU A 44 25.89 45.84 22.28
C GLU A 44 24.59 45.32 22.89
N ARG A 45 24.63 44.77 24.11
CA ARG A 45 23.42 44.31 24.82
C ARG A 45 22.48 45.48 25.13
N ILE A 46 23.02 46.59 25.63
CA ILE A 46 22.23 47.80 25.93
C ILE A 46 21.60 48.35 24.64
N LEU A 47 22.40 48.49 23.57
CA LEU A 47 21.88 48.97 22.28
C LEU A 47 20.83 48.03 21.69
N ALA A 48 21.03 46.72 21.79
CA ALA A 48 20.07 45.71 21.33
C ALA A 48 18.76 45.79 22.12
N GLU A 49 18.82 45.89 23.45
CA GLU A 49 17.65 45.99 24.32
C GLU A 49 16.84 47.26 24.05
N GLU A 50 17.50 48.42 23.99
CA GLU A 50 16.85 49.70 23.65
C GLU A 50 16.19 49.67 22.27
N ALA A 51 16.86 49.09 21.27
CA ALA A 51 16.32 48.94 19.93
C ALA A 51 15.10 48.01 19.92
N TRP A 52 15.15 46.89 20.64
CA TRP A 52 14.07 45.91 20.70
C TRP A 52 12.85 46.44 21.44
N GLU A 53 13.05 47.19 22.52
CA GLU A 53 11.99 47.89 23.23
C GLU A 53 11.30 48.90 22.29
N THR A 54 12.09 49.68 21.55
CA THR A 54 11.59 50.67 20.60
C THR A 54 10.80 50.03 19.45
N LEU A 55 11.24 48.85 18.98
CA LEU A 55 10.48 48.03 18.03
C LEU A 55 9.13 47.59 18.62
N ASN A 56 9.11 47.09 19.85
CA ASN A 56 7.88 46.67 20.53
C ASN A 56 6.91 47.83 20.81
N GLN A 57 7.42 49.05 20.95
CA GLN A 57 6.62 50.28 21.04
C GLN A 57 6.06 50.73 19.68
N GLY A 58 6.45 50.09 18.57
CA GLY A 58 6.02 50.44 17.22
C GLY A 58 6.77 51.64 16.61
N GLU A 59 7.84 52.13 17.25
CA GLU A 59 8.59 53.32 16.84
C GLU A 59 9.64 53.00 15.76
N GLY A 60 9.20 52.47 14.60
CA GLY A 60 10.09 51.92 13.57
C GLY A 60 11.19 52.85 13.05
N LYS A 61 10.96 54.17 12.96
CA LYS A 61 11.99 55.14 12.54
C LYS A 61 13.08 55.35 13.59
N LYS A 62 12.74 55.25 14.88
CA LYS A 62 13.71 55.42 15.98
C LYS A 62 14.51 54.13 16.16
N ALA A 63 13.85 52.98 16.07
CA ALA A 63 14.49 51.68 16.03
C ALA A 63 15.53 51.58 14.88
N GLU A 64 15.17 52.03 13.67
CA GLU A 64 16.12 52.08 12.53
C GLU A 64 17.40 52.85 12.87
N LYS A 65 17.28 54.00 13.55
CA LYS A 65 18.43 54.80 13.98
C LYS A 65 19.25 54.12 15.07
N GLN A 66 18.62 53.45 16.03
CA GLN A 66 19.32 52.73 17.10
C GLN A 66 20.07 51.51 16.54
N ILE A 67 19.41 50.70 15.72
CA ILE A 67 20.02 49.52 15.08
C ILE A 67 21.18 49.92 14.17
N SER A 68 21.06 51.07 13.49
CA SER A 68 22.16 51.60 12.66
C SER A 68 23.46 51.83 13.44
N LYS A 69 23.40 52.10 14.76
CA LYS A 69 24.57 52.29 15.62
C LYS A 69 25.31 50.98 15.92
N MET A 70 24.63 49.84 15.85
CA MET A 70 25.21 48.53 16.16
C MET A 70 26.19 48.05 15.07
N GLY A 71 26.14 48.63 13.87
CA GLY A 71 27.02 48.29 12.75
C GLY A 71 26.56 47.06 11.97
N ALA A 72 26.89 47.05 10.67
CA ALA A 72 26.39 46.03 9.73
C ALA A 72 26.91 44.60 9.98
N GLN A 73 27.96 44.44 10.79
CA GLN A 73 28.52 43.15 11.17
C GLN A 73 27.78 42.50 12.34
N ASN A 74 26.94 43.25 13.06
CA ASN A 74 26.21 42.69 14.19
C ASN A 74 25.12 41.72 13.68
N PRO A 75 24.99 40.51 14.26
CA PRO A 75 24.09 39.48 13.75
C PRO A 75 22.61 39.88 13.74
N ILE A 76 22.18 40.81 14.61
CA ILE A 76 20.79 41.26 14.63
C ILE A 76 20.55 42.50 13.76
N TYR A 77 21.58 43.07 13.13
CA TYR A 77 21.49 44.31 12.36
C TYR A 77 20.42 44.23 11.26
N ASN A 78 20.54 43.23 10.39
CA ASN A 78 19.60 43.05 9.27
C ASN A 78 18.19 42.73 9.78
N VAL A 79 18.07 41.93 10.85
CA VAL A 79 16.77 41.56 11.43
C VAL A 79 16.06 42.76 12.04
N GLY A 80 16.78 43.56 12.83
CA GLY A 80 16.27 44.77 13.43
C GLY A 80 15.83 45.79 12.37
N LEU A 81 16.66 46.01 11.33
CA LEU A 81 16.29 46.88 10.21
C LEU A 81 15.05 46.38 9.48
N ALA A 82 14.93 45.06 9.30
CA ALA A 82 13.76 44.46 8.66
C ALA A 82 12.47 44.75 9.45
N TYR A 83 12.47 44.56 10.78
CA TYR A 83 11.33 44.92 11.63
C TYR A 83 11.07 46.42 11.65
N SER A 84 12.12 47.24 11.65
CA SER A 84 12.00 48.71 11.58
C SER A 84 11.30 49.15 10.29
N TYR A 85 11.66 48.55 9.15
CA TYR A 85 11.00 48.82 7.87
C TYR A 85 9.61 48.22 7.79
N PHE A 86 9.35 47.09 8.44
CA PHE A 86 8.02 46.51 8.55
C PHE A 86 7.06 47.49 9.24
N LEU A 87 7.45 48.02 10.41
CA LEU A 87 6.67 49.02 11.15
C LEU A 87 6.40 50.31 10.36
N GLN A 88 7.30 50.65 9.43
CA GLN A 88 7.13 51.78 8.51
C GLN A 88 6.27 51.45 7.28
N ASN A 89 5.63 50.27 7.24
CA ASN A 89 4.88 49.74 6.10
C ASN A 89 5.72 49.63 4.79
N ARG A 90 7.05 49.50 4.92
CA ARG A 90 7.97 49.32 3.79
C ARG A 90 8.26 47.83 3.59
N LEU A 91 7.20 47.06 3.33
CA LEU A 91 7.23 45.60 3.31
C LEU A 91 8.20 45.01 2.29
N GLN A 92 8.51 45.71 1.20
CA GLN A 92 9.48 45.25 0.21
C GLN A 92 10.91 45.31 0.75
N ARG A 93 11.30 46.44 1.36
CA ARG A 93 12.61 46.56 2.02
C ARG A 93 12.74 45.63 3.21
N ALA A 94 11.68 45.51 4.02
CA ALA A 94 11.68 44.57 5.14
C ALA A 94 11.97 43.14 4.66
N GLU A 95 11.35 42.70 3.56
CA GLU A 95 11.61 41.38 2.97
C GLU A 95 13.07 41.23 2.50
N GLU A 96 13.65 42.26 1.88
CA GLU A 96 15.05 42.25 1.44
C GLU A 96 16.02 42.08 2.61
N PHE A 97 15.80 42.82 3.71
CA PHE A 97 16.63 42.71 4.91
C PHE A 97 16.44 41.38 5.65
N PHE A 98 15.21 40.86 5.77
CA PHE A 98 15.02 39.51 6.32
C PHE A 98 15.69 38.44 5.45
N LYS A 99 15.61 38.54 4.12
CA LYS A 99 16.31 37.62 3.21
C LYS A 99 17.83 37.74 3.29
N ALA A 100 18.36 38.94 3.52
CA ALA A 100 19.78 39.12 3.78
C ALA A 100 20.17 38.46 5.11
N ALA A 101 19.40 38.67 6.17
CA ALA A 101 19.63 38.01 7.46
C ALA A 101 19.55 36.48 7.36
N LEU A 102 18.58 35.95 6.59
CA LEU A 102 18.39 34.51 6.41
C LEU A 102 19.59 33.82 5.76
N LYS A 103 20.35 34.53 4.93
CA LYS A 103 21.58 33.98 4.31
C LYS A 103 22.68 33.75 5.34
N GLU A 104 22.79 34.63 6.33
CA GLU A 104 23.82 34.57 7.36
C GLU A 104 23.40 33.67 8.53
N LEU A 105 22.12 33.72 8.91
CA LEU A 105 21.57 33.01 10.06
C LEU A 105 20.32 32.20 9.66
N PRO A 106 20.48 31.10 8.89
CA PRO A 106 19.37 30.35 8.31
C PRO A 106 18.45 29.66 9.34
N ASP A 107 18.90 29.55 10.59
CA ASP A 107 18.17 28.86 11.65
C ASP A 107 17.53 29.79 12.69
N MET A 108 17.66 31.11 12.51
CA MET A 108 17.09 32.08 13.44
C MET A 108 15.58 32.20 13.22
N THR A 109 14.78 31.66 14.15
CA THR A 109 13.31 31.62 14.11
C THR A 109 12.68 33.00 13.97
N LEU A 110 13.26 34.02 14.58
CA LEU A 110 12.85 35.41 14.47
C LEU A 110 12.79 35.92 13.00
N ILE A 111 13.71 35.47 12.13
CA ILE A 111 13.72 35.84 10.71
C ILE A 111 12.51 35.24 9.99
N HIS A 112 12.24 33.97 10.24
CA HIS A 112 11.08 33.26 9.71
C HIS A 112 9.77 33.88 10.23
N SER A 113 9.70 34.29 11.50
CA SER A 113 8.57 35.01 12.09
C SER A 113 8.28 36.32 11.36
N GLY A 114 9.32 37.07 11.01
CA GLY A 114 9.21 38.30 10.20
C GLY A 114 8.74 38.04 8.77
N LEU A 115 9.35 37.07 8.08
CA LEU A 115 8.95 36.71 6.70
C LEU A 115 7.52 36.17 6.62
N ALA A 116 7.10 35.35 7.58
CA ALA A 116 5.74 34.81 7.66
C ALA A 116 4.70 35.94 7.70
N GLN A 117 4.95 36.95 8.54
CA GLN A 117 4.09 38.13 8.65
C GLN A 117 4.09 38.95 7.38
N ILE A 118 5.25 39.19 6.75
CA ILE A 118 5.33 39.90 5.47
C ILE A 118 4.51 39.18 4.39
N TYR A 119 4.67 37.87 4.29
CA TYR A 119 3.96 37.11 3.28
C TYR A 119 2.46 37.08 3.53
N ARG A 120 2.01 37.05 4.79
CA ARG A 120 0.60 37.23 5.16
C ARG A 120 0.08 38.60 4.70
N GLU A 121 0.77 39.69 5.03
CA GLU A 121 0.35 41.04 4.62
C GLU A 121 0.32 41.22 3.10
N LYS A 122 1.16 40.47 2.36
CA LYS A 122 1.16 40.43 0.89
C LYS A 122 0.16 39.44 0.28
N GLY A 123 -0.65 38.73 1.08
CA GLY A 123 -1.59 37.70 0.62
C GLY A 123 -0.92 36.45 0.02
N ARG A 124 0.35 36.21 0.33
CA ARG A 124 1.16 35.09 -0.16
C ARG A 124 1.12 33.94 0.84
N ASP A 125 -0.07 33.41 1.07
CA ASP A 125 -0.34 32.46 2.16
C ASP A 125 0.50 31.17 2.08
N ASP A 126 0.74 30.62 0.88
CA ASP A 126 1.57 29.42 0.71
C ASP A 126 3.01 29.63 1.23
N ARG A 127 3.55 30.84 1.02
CA ARG A 127 4.88 31.23 1.52
C ARG A 127 4.85 31.52 3.02
N ALA A 128 3.83 32.21 3.51
CA ALA A 128 3.66 32.44 4.95
C ALA A 128 3.62 31.11 5.71
N PHE A 129 2.87 30.13 5.19
CA PHE A 129 2.78 28.78 5.74
C PHE A 129 4.13 28.05 5.74
N ALA A 130 4.93 28.20 4.68
CA ALA A 130 6.28 27.63 4.63
C ALA A 130 7.18 28.20 5.73
N GLU A 131 7.15 29.51 5.97
CA GLU A 131 7.92 30.14 7.04
C GLU A 131 7.47 29.67 8.44
N PHE A 132 6.16 29.50 8.67
CA PHE A 132 5.67 28.90 9.92
C PHE A 132 6.18 27.48 10.15
N ARG A 133 6.29 26.67 9.08
CA ARG A 133 6.87 25.32 9.17
C ARG A 133 8.34 25.36 9.55
N GLU A 134 9.10 26.32 9.04
CA GLU A 134 10.51 26.48 9.40
C GLU A 134 10.68 26.84 10.89
N ILE A 135 9.79 27.67 11.45
CA ILE A 135 9.79 27.94 12.91
C ILE A 135 9.51 26.65 13.69
N LEU A 136 8.42 25.96 13.39
CA LEU A 136 8.00 24.75 14.13
C LEU A 136 8.92 23.55 13.95
N LYS A 137 9.72 23.51 12.87
CA LYS A 137 10.77 22.52 12.68
C LYS A 137 11.88 22.66 13.73
N ARG A 138 12.16 23.89 14.19
CA ARG A 138 13.22 24.24 15.14
C ARG A 138 12.67 24.31 16.56
N GLU A 139 11.49 24.89 16.70
CA GLU A 139 10.80 25.09 17.97
C GLU A 139 9.36 24.55 17.87
N PRO A 140 9.15 23.23 18.05
CA PRO A 140 7.84 22.61 17.87
C PRO A 140 6.73 23.16 18.78
N GLU A 141 7.12 23.71 19.94
CA GLU A 141 6.20 24.28 20.93
C GLU A 141 6.20 25.82 20.93
N HIS A 142 6.72 26.47 19.88
CA HIS A 142 6.69 27.93 19.75
C HIS A 142 5.22 28.43 19.78
N PRO A 143 4.77 29.14 20.83
CA PRO A 143 3.34 29.38 21.07
C PRO A 143 2.63 30.14 19.94
N TRP A 144 3.23 31.25 19.49
CA TRP A 144 2.65 32.08 18.44
C TRP A 144 2.65 31.37 17.08
N ALA A 145 3.80 30.84 16.63
CA ALA A 145 3.91 30.12 15.37
C ALA A 145 2.98 28.91 15.31
N LYS A 146 2.81 28.15 16.41
CA LYS A 146 1.89 27.01 16.49
C LYS A 146 0.44 27.43 16.27
N GLN A 147 0.00 28.48 16.93
CA GLN A 147 -1.36 29.02 16.75
C GLN A 147 -1.59 29.53 15.31
N GLN A 148 -0.62 30.27 14.76
CA GLN A 148 -0.74 30.80 13.39
C GLN A 148 -0.74 29.68 12.36
N TYR A 149 0.17 28.70 12.51
CA TYR A 149 0.27 27.53 11.66
C TYR A 149 -1.04 26.74 11.61
N GLU A 150 -1.62 26.39 12.77
CA GLU A 150 -2.88 25.64 12.84
C GLU A 150 -4.04 26.41 12.19
N THR A 151 -4.11 27.73 12.44
CA THR A 151 -5.12 28.59 11.81
C THR A 151 -5.02 28.57 10.29
N PHE A 152 -3.81 28.76 9.76
CA PHE A 152 -3.55 28.74 8.32
C PHE A 152 -3.80 27.36 7.72
N LYS A 153 -3.30 26.32 8.39
CA LYS A 153 -3.46 24.92 7.98
C LYS A 153 -4.91 24.60 7.72
N ASN A 154 -5.78 24.83 8.71
CA ASN A 154 -7.19 24.47 8.63
C ASN A 154 -7.91 25.30 7.56
N LYS A 155 -7.76 26.63 7.59
CA LYS A 155 -8.40 27.52 6.61
C LYS A 155 -8.03 27.16 5.18
N LYS A 156 -6.73 26.96 4.90
CA LYS A 156 -6.25 26.70 3.55
C LYS A 156 -6.52 25.28 3.08
N PHE A 157 -6.54 24.32 3.99
CA PHE A 157 -7.02 22.98 3.70
C PHE A 157 -8.48 23.02 3.25
N ASP A 158 -9.37 23.68 3.99
CA ASP A 158 -10.79 23.78 3.67
C ASP A 158 -11.03 24.49 2.32
N GLU A 159 -10.33 25.61 2.08
CA GLU A 159 -10.38 26.33 0.79
C GLU A 159 -9.94 25.43 -0.37
N SER A 160 -8.84 24.69 -0.21
CA SER A 160 -8.31 23.81 -1.26
C SER A 160 -9.20 22.59 -1.49
N LEU A 161 -9.82 22.06 -0.43
CA LEU A 161 -10.75 20.94 -0.52
C LEU A 161 -12.04 21.34 -1.24
N LEU A 162 -12.56 22.54 -0.97
CA LEU A 162 -13.71 23.09 -1.68
C LEU A 162 -13.40 23.30 -3.17
N GLU A 163 -12.27 23.91 -3.49
CA GLU A 163 -11.79 24.08 -4.87
C GLU A 163 -11.73 22.73 -5.60
N ALA A 164 -11.18 21.70 -4.93
CA ALA A 164 -11.06 20.36 -5.49
C ALA A 164 -12.41 19.70 -5.77
N LYS A 165 -13.38 19.85 -4.86
CA LYS A 165 -14.75 19.31 -4.99
C LYS A 165 -15.52 20.01 -6.11
N LEU A 166 -15.38 21.33 -6.24
CA LEU A 166 -15.97 22.09 -7.34
C LEU A 166 -15.40 21.67 -8.71
N ALA A 167 -14.09 21.44 -8.79
CA ALA A 167 -13.45 20.95 -10.01
C ALA A 167 -13.95 19.55 -10.41
N ILE A 168 -14.17 18.63 -9.45
CA ILE A 168 -14.83 17.33 -9.73
C ILE A 168 -16.22 17.55 -10.34
N ALA A 169 -17.04 18.40 -9.72
CA ALA A 169 -18.39 18.68 -10.20
C ALA A 169 -18.41 19.29 -11.62
N ALA A 170 -17.38 20.05 -11.97
CA ALA A 170 -17.17 20.61 -13.30
C ALA A 170 -16.59 19.62 -14.32
N GLY A 171 -16.20 18.41 -13.91
CA GLY A 171 -15.51 17.44 -14.76
C GLY A 171 -14.02 17.77 -15.02
N ASP A 172 -13.46 18.76 -14.32
CA ASP A 172 -12.05 19.15 -14.43
C ASP A 172 -11.17 18.28 -13.53
N SER A 173 -10.78 17.11 -14.04
CA SER A 173 -9.93 16.15 -13.33
C SER A 173 -8.55 16.71 -12.97
N GLU A 174 -7.93 17.52 -13.85
CA GLU A 174 -6.61 18.09 -13.60
C GLU A 174 -6.67 19.21 -12.56
N GLY A 175 -7.66 20.10 -12.65
CA GLY A 175 -7.91 21.12 -11.62
C GLY A 175 -8.19 20.50 -10.26
N SER A 176 -9.01 19.45 -10.21
CA SER A 176 -9.31 18.72 -8.98
C SER A 176 -8.05 18.13 -8.34
N LYS A 177 -7.24 17.43 -9.12
CA LYS A 177 -5.98 16.84 -8.66
C LYS A 177 -5.02 17.90 -8.12
N LYS A 178 -4.87 19.02 -8.82
CA LYS A 178 -4.04 20.16 -8.36
C LYS A 178 -4.52 20.71 -7.02
N ALA A 179 -5.83 20.89 -6.87
CA ALA A 179 -6.42 21.40 -5.63
C ALA A 179 -6.32 20.40 -4.46
N TYR A 180 -6.50 19.09 -4.70
CA TYR A 180 -6.25 18.08 -3.68
C TYR A 180 -4.77 17.98 -3.27
N LEU A 181 -3.83 18.09 -4.21
CA LEU A 181 -2.40 18.16 -3.88
C LEU A 181 -2.07 19.40 -3.05
N LYS A 182 -2.73 20.54 -3.33
CA LYS A 182 -2.64 21.73 -2.50
C LYS A 182 -3.24 21.52 -1.12
N ALA A 183 -4.38 20.84 -1.00
CA ALA A 183 -4.95 20.47 0.29
C ALA A 183 -3.97 19.61 1.11
N LEU A 184 -3.33 18.60 0.48
CA LEU A 184 -2.31 17.77 1.14
C LEU A 184 -1.03 18.54 1.52
N TYR A 185 -0.69 19.64 0.85
CA TYR A 185 0.41 20.50 1.28
C TYR A 185 0.14 21.11 2.67
N TYR A 186 -1.11 21.45 2.96
CA TYR A 186 -1.54 21.97 4.25
C TYR A 186 -1.78 20.86 5.28
N ALA A 187 -2.50 19.80 4.90
CA ALA A 187 -2.78 18.65 5.77
C ALA A 187 -2.30 17.32 5.15
N PRO A 188 -1.01 16.96 5.31
CA PRO A 188 -0.42 15.79 4.64
C PRO A 188 -0.98 14.43 5.10
N GLN A 189 -1.73 14.39 6.19
CA GLN A 189 -2.30 13.16 6.75
C GLN A 189 -3.79 12.98 6.41
N SER A 190 -4.37 13.85 5.58
CA SER A 190 -5.79 13.80 5.24
C SER A 190 -6.14 12.53 4.45
N THR A 191 -6.79 11.56 5.11
CA THR A 191 -7.23 10.32 4.47
C THR A 191 -8.16 10.60 3.28
N GLU A 192 -9.13 11.50 3.44
CA GLU A 192 -10.09 11.87 2.37
C GLU A 192 -9.36 12.33 1.10
N ALA A 193 -8.42 13.27 1.24
CA ALA A 193 -7.68 13.79 0.08
C ALA A 193 -6.81 12.71 -0.59
N HIS A 194 -6.21 11.81 0.19
CA HIS A 194 -5.46 10.68 -0.36
C HIS A 194 -6.36 9.70 -1.13
N LEU A 195 -7.52 9.33 -0.59
CA LEU A 195 -8.43 8.39 -1.25
C LEU A 195 -8.96 8.95 -2.58
N VAL A 196 -9.36 10.22 -2.61
CA VAL A 196 -9.86 10.84 -3.85
C VAL A 196 -8.75 10.95 -4.91
N LEU A 197 -7.52 11.33 -4.53
CA LEU A 197 -6.39 11.31 -5.46
C LEU A 197 -6.08 9.91 -5.97
N ALA A 198 -6.13 8.89 -5.10
CA ALA A 198 -5.95 7.50 -5.52
C ALA A 198 -6.96 7.10 -6.59
N ASP A 199 -8.22 7.45 -6.43
CA ASP A 199 -9.27 7.15 -7.41
C ASP A 199 -9.11 7.92 -8.72
N ILE A 200 -8.71 9.19 -8.67
CA ILE A 200 -8.36 9.96 -9.88
C ILE A 200 -7.22 9.26 -10.63
N TYR A 201 -6.13 8.90 -9.94
CA TYR A 201 -5.00 8.22 -10.57
C TYR A 201 -5.34 6.81 -11.09
N LYS A 202 -6.20 6.06 -10.39
CA LYS A 202 -6.73 4.76 -10.87
C LYS A 202 -7.48 4.94 -12.19
N LYS A 203 -8.38 5.94 -12.29
CA LYS A 203 -9.13 6.24 -13.52
C LYS A 203 -8.23 6.66 -14.68
N GLU A 204 -7.12 7.34 -14.38
CA GLU A 204 -6.09 7.71 -15.36
C GLU A 204 -5.11 6.57 -15.70
N ASN A 205 -5.31 5.37 -15.15
CA ASN A 205 -4.42 4.22 -15.29
C ASN A 205 -2.97 4.48 -14.79
N LYS A 206 -2.80 5.45 -13.87
CA LYS A 206 -1.53 5.79 -13.20
C LYS A 206 -1.43 5.05 -11.87
N LEU A 207 -1.37 3.71 -11.93
CA LEU A 207 -1.39 2.81 -10.79
C LEU A 207 -0.33 3.12 -9.72
N GLN A 208 0.89 3.49 -10.12
CA GLN A 208 2.00 3.78 -9.21
C GLN A 208 1.70 5.02 -8.36
N ASN A 209 1.10 6.06 -8.94
CA ASN A 209 0.67 7.24 -8.20
C ASN A 209 -0.47 6.90 -7.24
N ALA A 210 -1.46 6.12 -7.70
CA ALA A 210 -2.55 5.68 -6.84
C ALA A 210 -2.05 4.90 -5.61
N LEU A 211 -1.05 4.02 -5.80
CA LEU A 211 -0.43 3.26 -4.72
C LEU A 211 0.22 4.13 -3.65
N VAL A 212 0.84 5.25 -4.02
CA VAL A 212 1.41 6.19 -3.05
C VAL A 212 0.33 6.75 -2.14
N HIS A 213 -0.82 7.15 -2.71
CA HIS A 213 -1.92 7.71 -1.94
C HIS A 213 -2.67 6.65 -1.12
N LEU A 214 -2.89 5.45 -1.66
CA LEU A 214 -3.50 4.34 -0.91
C LEU A 214 -2.63 3.88 0.25
N LEU A 215 -1.31 3.86 0.08
CA LEU A 215 -0.39 3.55 1.17
C LEU A 215 -0.51 4.57 2.30
N ALA A 216 -0.54 5.87 1.98
CA ALA A 216 -0.71 6.93 2.96
C ALA A 216 -2.04 6.80 3.71
N ALA A 217 -3.16 6.62 2.98
CA ALA A 217 -4.47 6.39 3.58
C ALA A 217 -4.51 5.15 4.50
N SER A 218 -3.94 4.03 4.04
CA SER A 218 -3.88 2.77 4.82
C SER A 218 -2.97 2.86 6.05
N SER A 219 -2.03 3.81 6.06
CA SER A 219 -1.13 4.05 7.19
C SER A 219 -1.81 4.93 8.24
N SER A 220 -2.65 5.90 7.83
CA SER A 220 -3.50 6.68 8.74
C SER A 220 -4.60 5.82 9.37
N GLU A 221 -5.20 4.89 8.62
CA GLU A 221 -6.29 4.04 9.07
C GLU A 221 -5.97 2.55 8.88
N PRO A 222 -5.08 1.98 9.72
CA PRO A 222 -4.50 0.65 9.49
C PRO A 222 -5.46 -0.52 9.65
N THR A 223 -6.67 -0.31 10.16
CA THR A 223 -7.70 -1.34 10.34
C THR A 223 -8.93 -1.12 9.46
N ASN A 224 -8.96 -0.07 8.64
CA ASN A 224 -10.06 0.19 7.73
C ASN A 224 -10.01 -0.81 6.57
N THR A 225 -10.95 -1.75 6.55
CA THR A 225 -10.93 -2.88 5.61
C THR A 225 -11.22 -2.46 4.17
N GLU A 226 -11.96 -1.38 3.96
CA GLU A 226 -12.23 -0.82 2.62
C GLU A 226 -10.94 -0.26 2.00
N ILE A 227 -10.20 0.57 2.75
CA ILE A 227 -8.92 1.14 2.29
C ILE A 227 -7.89 0.03 2.05
N LEU A 228 -7.80 -0.94 2.95
CA LEU A 228 -6.89 -2.07 2.80
C LEU A 228 -7.23 -2.92 1.57
N LYS A 229 -8.52 -3.14 1.27
CA LYS A 229 -8.97 -3.87 0.08
C LYS A 229 -8.60 -3.13 -1.20
N ASP A 230 -8.84 -1.82 -1.24
CA ASP A 230 -8.47 -0.97 -2.38
C ASP A 230 -6.96 -0.93 -2.60
N TYR A 231 -6.18 -0.84 -1.52
CA TYR A 231 -4.72 -0.91 -1.58
C TYR A 231 -4.22 -2.27 -2.07
N ALA A 232 -4.78 -3.37 -1.55
CA ALA A 232 -4.40 -4.73 -1.95
C ALA A 232 -4.72 -5.01 -3.42
N GLU A 233 -5.87 -4.55 -3.92
CA GLU A 233 -6.27 -4.68 -5.31
C GLU A 233 -5.40 -3.81 -6.23
N ALA A 234 -5.09 -2.57 -5.84
CA ALA A 234 -4.16 -1.73 -6.61
C ALA A 234 -2.76 -2.36 -6.68
N LEU A 235 -2.27 -2.98 -5.60
CA LEU A 235 -1.01 -3.72 -5.60
C LEU A 235 -1.05 -4.92 -6.54
N TYR A 236 -2.18 -5.64 -6.58
CA TYR A 236 -2.40 -6.76 -7.48
C TYR A 236 -2.36 -6.32 -8.95
N GLN A 237 -3.07 -5.24 -9.30
CA GLN A 237 -3.10 -4.68 -10.64
C GLN A 237 -1.73 -4.16 -11.09
N ALA A 238 -0.93 -3.63 -10.16
CA ALA A 238 0.45 -3.25 -10.39
C ALA A 238 1.44 -4.43 -10.39
N ALA A 239 0.96 -5.68 -10.40
CA ALA A 239 1.74 -6.92 -10.36
C ALA A 239 2.66 -7.07 -9.12
N GLN A 240 2.40 -6.32 -8.05
CA GLN A 240 3.12 -6.44 -6.77
C GLN A 240 2.48 -7.54 -5.90
N TYR A 241 2.42 -8.76 -6.43
CA TYR A 241 1.66 -9.88 -5.86
C TYR A 241 2.06 -10.23 -4.42
N THR A 242 3.36 -10.26 -4.09
CA THR A 242 3.82 -10.57 -2.73
C THR A 242 3.32 -9.54 -1.71
N LYS A 243 3.34 -8.25 -2.08
CA LYS A 243 2.83 -7.19 -1.20
C LYS A 243 1.31 -7.25 -1.09
N SER A 244 0.62 -7.47 -2.22
CA SER A 244 -0.83 -7.66 -2.25
C SER A 244 -1.25 -8.81 -1.34
N LEU A 245 -0.57 -9.97 -1.42
CA LEU A 245 -0.81 -11.13 -0.57
C LEU A 245 -0.74 -10.77 0.92
N ARG A 246 0.32 -10.07 1.34
CA ARG A 246 0.49 -9.66 2.74
C ARG A 246 -0.66 -8.77 3.25
N ILE A 247 -1.18 -7.88 2.39
CA ILE A 247 -2.33 -7.05 2.77
C ILE A 247 -3.62 -7.87 2.81
N TYR A 248 -3.82 -8.80 1.88
CA TYR A 248 -4.98 -9.70 1.92
C TYR A 248 -4.94 -10.66 3.12
N GLU A 249 -3.77 -11.14 3.54
CA GLU A 249 -3.62 -11.92 4.78
C GLU A 249 -3.99 -11.09 6.02
N LYS A 250 -3.59 -9.81 6.04
CA LYS A 250 -4.02 -8.88 7.08
C LYS A 250 -5.54 -8.66 7.04
N LEU A 251 -6.14 -8.53 5.86
CA LEU A 251 -7.60 -8.45 5.70
C LEU A 251 -8.31 -9.71 6.20
N LEU A 252 -7.76 -10.89 5.94
CA LEU A 252 -8.31 -12.16 6.44
C LEU A 252 -8.23 -12.24 7.97
N TYR A 253 -7.17 -11.70 8.58
CA TYR A 253 -7.09 -11.62 10.04
C TYR A 253 -8.22 -10.74 10.64
N LEU A 254 -8.58 -9.64 9.96
CA LEU A 254 -9.66 -8.75 10.38
C LEU A 254 -11.06 -9.32 10.07
N GLU A 255 -11.18 -10.10 8.98
CA GLU A 255 -12.43 -10.71 8.52
C GLU A 255 -12.24 -12.21 8.23
N PRO A 256 -12.13 -13.08 9.26
CA PRO A 256 -11.70 -14.49 9.10
C PRO A 256 -12.61 -15.36 8.22
N GLU A 257 -13.89 -15.02 8.14
CA GLU A 257 -14.89 -15.81 7.39
C GLU A 257 -15.19 -15.23 5.99
N ASN A 258 -14.47 -14.19 5.57
CA ASN A 258 -14.73 -13.55 4.29
C ASN A 258 -14.20 -14.39 3.12
N LYS A 259 -15.12 -15.15 2.49
CA LYS A 259 -14.83 -16.01 1.33
C LYS A 259 -14.21 -15.26 0.15
N GLN A 260 -14.55 -13.97 -0.05
CA GLN A 260 -13.97 -13.18 -1.13
C GLN A 260 -12.47 -12.95 -0.91
N ILE A 261 -12.06 -12.67 0.34
CA ILE A 261 -10.65 -12.48 0.71
C ILE A 261 -9.89 -13.80 0.57
N MET A 262 -10.45 -14.91 1.06
CA MET A 262 -9.84 -16.25 0.90
C MET A 262 -9.57 -16.58 -0.57
N ASN A 263 -10.57 -16.41 -1.43
CA ASN A 263 -10.42 -16.65 -2.88
C ASN A 263 -9.37 -15.73 -3.52
N ARG A 264 -9.25 -14.48 -3.07
CA ARG A 264 -8.20 -13.55 -3.55
C ARG A 264 -6.81 -14.01 -3.12
N ILE A 265 -6.64 -14.45 -1.88
CA ILE A 265 -5.37 -15.01 -1.38
C ILE A 265 -4.96 -16.23 -2.21
N GLU A 266 -5.86 -17.18 -2.43
CA GLU A 266 -5.59 -18.36 -3.25
C GLU A 266 -5.19 -17.97 -4.67
N GLY A 267 -5.93 -17.05 -5.31
CA GLY A 267 -5.60 -16.54 -6.63
C GLY A 267 -4.22 -15.87 -6.72
N ILE A 268 -3.78 -15.18 -5.65
CA ILE A 268 -2.47 -14.54 -5.59
C ILE A 268 -1.36 -15.57 -5.34
N LYS A 269 -1.56 -16.52 -4.41
CA LYS A 269 -0.62 -17.63 -4.16
C LYS A 269 -0.37 -18.45 -5.43
N ASN A 270 -1.43 -18.71 -6.20
CA ASN A 270 -1.34 -19.39 -7.49
C ASN A 270 -0.46 -18.61 -8.48
N ARG A 271 -0.61 -17.28 -8.59
CA ARG A 271 0.25 -16.46 -9.48
C ARG A 271 1.70 -16.40 -9.03
N LEU A 272 1.96 -16.52 -7.73
CA LEU A 272 3.30 -16.51 -7.16
C LEU A 272 4.00 -17.88 -7.23
N GLY A 273 3.31 -18.96 -7.63
CA GLY A 273 3.86 -20.32 -7.56
C GLY A 273 4.16 -20.78 -6.13
N ILE A 274 3.56 -20.12 -5.12
CA ILE A 274 3.72 -20.49 -3.71
C ILE A 274 2.71 -21.60 -3.42
N TYR A 275 3.15 -22.84 -3.65
CA TYR A 275 2.41 -24.03 -3.27
C TYR A 275 2.65 -24.34 -1.79
N GLU A 276 1.94 -23.66 -0.89
CA GLU A 276 1.76 -24.23 0.44
C GLU A 276 0.88 -25.47 0.29
N LEU A 277 1.31 -26.61 0.84
CA LEU A 277 0.53 -27.85 0.80
C LEU A 277 -0.85 -27.56 1.41
N PRO A 278 -1.94 -27.73 0.65
CA PRO A 278 -3.28 -27.44 1.17
C PRO A 278 -3.53 -28.27 2.44
N THR A 279 -4.24 -27.75 3.43
CA THR A 279 -4.59 -28.52 4.65
C THR A 279 -5.19 -29.89 4.32
N ARG A 280 -5.92 -29.97 3.20
CA ARG A 280 -6.48 -31.21 2.64
C ARG A 280 -5.44 -32.26 2.24
N TYR A 281 -4.24 -31.86 1.83
CA TYR A 281 -3.15 -32.80 1.55
C TYR A 281 -2.77 -33.60 2.81
N ASN A 282 -2.67 -32.92 3.96
CA ASN A 282 -2.31 -33.57 5.21
C ASN A 282 -3.39 -34.53 5.73
N SER A 283 -4.67 -34.30 5.37
CA SER A 283 -5.77 -35.21 5.74
C SER A 283 -5.83 -36.48 4.92
N ILE A 284 -5.14 -36.57 3.78
CA ILE A 284 -5.20 -37.74 2.88
C ILE A 284 -4.81 -39.01 3.63
N ALA A 285 -3.79 -38.95 4.50
CA ALA A 285 -3.33 -40.10 5.28
C ALA A 285 -4.40 -40.72 6.21
N PHE A 286 -5.51 -40.02 6.47
CA PHE A 286 -6.61 -40.50 7.31
C PHE A 286 -7.88 -40.84 6.51
N SER A 287 -7.85 -40.72 5.18
CA SER A 287 -9.00 -41.05 4.34
C SER A 287 -9.21 -42.55 4.21
N GLU A 288 -10.43 -43.02 4.46
CA GLU A 288 -10.83 -44.42 4.23
C GLU A 288 -10.82 -44.78 2.73
N ALA A 289 -11.05 -43.78 1.87
CA ALA A 289 -11.09 -43.95 0.42
C ALA A 289 -10.60 -42.67 -0.28
N VAL A 290 -9.54 -42.77 -1.06
CA VAL A 290 -8.96 -41.63 -1.77
C VAL A 290 -9.72 -41.30 -3.05
N SER A 291 -9.82 -40.02 -3.33
CA SER A 291 -10.36 -39.47 -4.57
C SER A 291 -9.28 -39.22 -5.63
N LYS A 292 -9.67 -39.08 -6.90
CA LYS A 292 -8.74 -38.76 -7.99
C LYS A 292 -7.94 -37.48 -7.75
N GLU A 293 -8.55 -36.47 -7.14
CA GLU A 293 -7.89 -35.19 -6.83
C GLU A 293 -6.82 -35.33 -5.74
N GLU A 294 -7.06 -36.19 -4.76
CA GLU A 294 -6.10 -36.53 -3.71
C GLU A 294 -4.92 -37.34 -4.26
N ILE A 295 -5.17 -38.30 -5.15
CA ILE A 295 -4.10 -39.03 -5.86
C ILE A 295 -3.24 -38.09 -6.71
N ALA A 296 -3.84 -37.16 -7.44
CA ALA A 296 -3.10 -36.16 -8.21
C ALA A 296 -2.15 -35.37 -7.30
N ALA A 297 -2.64 -34.92 -6.14
CA ALA A 297 -1.82 -34.20 -5.16
C ALA A 297 -0.69 -35.08 -4.59
N LEU A 298 -0.98 -36.33 -4.20
CA LEU A 298 0.04 -37.27 -3.70
C LEU A 298 1.17 -37.49 -4.72
N LEU A 299 0.83 -37.72 -5.99
CA LEU A 299 1.79 -37.94 -7.06
C LEU A 299 2.74 -36.75 -7.20
N VAL A 300 2.21 -35.54 -7.37
CA VAL A 300 3.04 -34.34 -7.58
C VAL A 300 3.94 -34.05 -6.39
N VAL A 301 3.42 -34.19 -5.16
CA VAL A 301 4.18 -33.86 -3.96
C VAL A 301 5.27 -34.90 -3.68
N LYS A 302 4.95 -36.20 -3.80
CA LYS A 302 5.91 -37.29 -3.52
C LYS A 302 7.02 -37.38 -4.56
N PHE A 303 6.71 -37.15 -5.83
CA PHE A 303 7.67 -37.23 -6.94
C PHE A 303 8.20 -35.85 -7.37
N LYS A 304 8.15 -34.88 -6.45
CA LYS A 304 8.69 -33.54 -6.66
C LYS A 304 10.19 -33.62 -6.99
N GLY A 305 10.59 -32.95 -8.08
CA GLY A 305 11.96 -32.97 -8.57
C GLY A 305 12.29 -34.13 -9.51
N ILE A 306 11.37 -35.09 -9.68
CA ILE A 306 11.48 -36.17 -10.68
C ILE A 306 10.56 -35.89 -11.87
N PHE A 307 9.35 -35.39 -11.60
CA PHE A 307 8.43 -34.97 -12.65
C PHE A 307 8.94 -33.75 -13.40
N ASP A 308 8.77 -33.78 -14.72
CA ASP A 308 8.99 -32.63 -15.57
C ASP A 308 8.03 -31.50 -15.27
N GLU A 309 8.43 -30.30 -15.70
CA GLU A 309 7.49 -29.23 -15.97
C GLU A 309 6.47 -29.71 -17.02
N ALA A 310 5.20 -29.35 -16.82
CA ALA A 310 4.12 -29.77 -17.69
C ALA A 310 4.43 -29.42 -19.16
N PRO A 311 4.45 -30.39 -20.09
CA PRO A 311 4.79 -30.12 -21.47
C PRO A 311 3.68 -29.32 -22.18
N GLY A 312 4.07 -28.28 -22.91
CA GLY A 312 3.22 -27.61 -23.92
C GLY A 312 1.86 -27.07 -23.41
N THR A 313 0.86 -27.11 -24.28
CA THR A 313 -0.52 -26.68 -23.95
C THR A 313 -1.21 -27.74 -23.10
N PRO A 314 -1.63 -27.42 -21.87
CA PRO A 314 -2.28 -28.38 -20.98
C PRO A 314 -3.62 -28.85 -21.56
N PRO A 315 -4.07 -30.07 -21.20
CA PRO A 315 -5.36 -30.56 -21.67
C PRO A 315 -6.51 -29.71 -21.12
N ILE A 316 -7.57 -29.56 -21.92
CA ILE A 316 -8.78 -28.85 -21.50
C ILE A 316 -9.60 -29.76 -20.58
N ILE A 317 -9.76 -29.33 -19.32
CA ILE A 317 -10.54 -30.03 -18.29
C ILE A 317 -11.58 -29.07 -17.72
N ILE A 318 -12.86 -29.40 -17.85
CA ILE A 318 -13.96 -28.44 -17.60
C ILE A 318 -14.47 -28.45 -16.15
N ASP A 319 -14.18 -29.48 -15.36
CA ASP A 319 -14.79 -29.73 -14.05
C ASP A 319 -13.80 -29.60 -12.87
N ILE A 320 -12.59 -29.06 -13.10
CA ILE A 320 -11.56 -28.91 -12.05
C ILE A 320 -11.51 -27.51 -11.43
N ALA A 321 -12.26 -26.54 -11.94
CA ALA A 321 -12.17 -25.14 -11.51
C ALA A 321 -12.43 -24.94 -10.00
N THR A 322 -13.24 -25.81 -9.38
CA THR A 322 -13.56 -25.79 -7.94
C THR A 322 -12.76 -26.81 -7.12
N SER A 323 -11.90 -27.59 -7.77
CA SER A 323 -11.02 -28.55 -7.07
C SER A 323 -9.82 -27.84 -6.48
N TRP A 324 -9.55 -28.11 -5.22
CA TRP A 324 -8.34 -27.64 -4.52
C TRP A 324 -7.06 -28.20 -5.14
N ALA A 325 -7.15 -29.31 -5.87
CA ALA A 325 -6.03 -29.96 -6.52
C ALA A 325 -5.93 -29.65 -8.02
N SER A 326 -6.65 -28.64 -8.52
CA SER A 326 -6.71 -28.31 -9.96
C SER A 326 -5.34 -28.26 -10.66
N GLN A 327 -4.33 -27.64 -10.02
CA GLN A 327 -2.98 -27.57 -10.57
C GLN A 327 -2.26 -28.93 -10.56
N PHE A 328 -2.43 -29.72 -9.49
CA PHE A 328 -1.88 -31.07 -9.43
C PHE A 328 -2.48 -31.95 -10.52
N ILE A 329 -3.79 -31.84 -10.73
CA ILE A 329 -4.53 -32.55 -11.78
C ILE A 329 -4.00 -32.17 -13.17
N LEU A 330 -3.83 -30.87 -13.45
CA LEU A 330 -3.27 -30.41 -14.72
C LEU A 330 -1.87 -30.97 -14.98
N GLN A 331 -1.01 -31.00 -13.97
CA GLN A 331 0.33 -31.55 -14.12
C GLN A 331 0.29 -33.05 -14.43
N VAL A 332 -0.34 -33.87 -13.60
CA VAL A 332 -0.32 -35.33 -13.80
C VAL A 332 -1.07 -35.78 -15.05
N THR A 333 -2.06 -35.02 -15.50
CA THR A 333 -2.76 -35.28 -16.78
C THR A 333 -1.91 -34.86 -17.97
N SER A 334 -1.17 -33.74 -17.90
CA SER A 334 -0.21 -33.35 -18.95
C SER A 334 0.94 -34.35 -19.12
N LEU A 335 1.32 -35.04 -18.04
CA LEU A 335 2.33 -36.10 -18.05
C LEU A 335 1.78 -37.47 -18.50
N GLY A 336 0.46 -37.59 -18.71
CA GLY A 336 -0.20 -38.84 -19.08
C GLY A 336 -0.25 -39.88 -17.95
N ILE A 337 -0.04 -39.46 -16.70
CA ILE A 337 -0.08 -40.35 -15.52
C ILE A 337 -1.54 -40.60 -15.11
N LEU A 338 -2.39 -39.56 -15.15
CA LEU A 338 -3.84 -39.70 -14.96
C LEU A 338 -4.60 -39.32 -16.24
N ASP A 339 -5.66 -40.05 -16.53
CA ASP A 339 -6.51 -39.81 -17.69
C ASP A 339 -7.69 -38.85 -17.42
N ILE A 340 -8.12 -38.24 -18.52
CA ILE A 340 -9.31 -37.40 -18.65
C ILE A 340 -10.34 -38.20 -19.47
N TYR A 341 -11.60 -38.12 -19.09
CA TYR A 341 -12.66 -38.80 -19.82
C TYR A 341 -12.90 -38.15 -21.21
N PRO A 342 -13.46 -38.89 -22.18
CA PRO A 342 -13.75 -38.37 -23.53
C PRO A 342 -14.61 -37.10 -23.56
N ASN A 343 -15.37 -36.82 -22.50
CA ASN A 343 -16.21 -35.64 -22.33
C ASN A 343 -15.48 -34.45 -21.68
N HIS A 344 -14.14 -34.44 -21.67
CA HIS A 344 -13.30 -33.40 -21.05
C HIS A 344 -13.47 -33.23 -19.53
N THR A 345 -14.01 -34.23 -18.84
CA THR A 345 -14.12 -34.23 -17.38
C THR A 345 -13.00 -35.05 -16.74
N PHE A 346 -12.59 -34.67 -15.54
CA PHE A 346 -11.64 -35.42 -14.72
C PHE A 346 -12.33 -36.17 -13.57
N GLN A 347 -13.44 -35.64 -13.07
CA GLN A 347 -14.20 -36.08 -11.89
C GLN A 347 -13.34 -36.08 -10.60
N PRO A 348 -12.94 -34.89 -10.09
CA PRO A 348 -11.99 -34.76 -8.98
C PRO A 348 -12.35 -35.59 -7.74
N LYS A 349 -13.64 -35.64 -7.39
CA LYS A 349 -14.16 -36.30 -6.19
C LYS A 349 -14.45 -37.80 -6.36
N LYS A 350 -14.24 -38.37 -7.55
CA LYS A 350 -14.46 -39.80 -7.78
C LYS A 350 -13.47 -40.60 -6.94
N ILE A 351 -13.99 -41.58 -6.19
CA ILE A 351 -13.18 -42.53 -5.41
C ILE A 351 -12.43 -43.47 -6.35
N VAL A 352 -11.15 -43.71 -6.04
CA VAL A 352 -10.25 -44.57 -6.81
C VAL A 352 -10.35 -46.00 -6.30
N THR A 353 -10.64 -46.93 -7.20
CA THR A 353 -10.66 -48.37 -6.88
C THR A 353 -9.25 -48.99 -6.94
N ARG A 354 -9.07 -50.19 -6.37
CA ARG A 354 -7.81 -50.95 -6.43
C ARG A 354 -7.36 -51.21 -7.86
N ALA A 355 -8.28 -51.51 -8.78
CA ALA A 355 -7.97 -51.71 -10.19
C ALA A 355 -7.51 -50.42 -10.87
N GLU A 356 -8.20 -49.30 -10.62
CA GLU A 356 -7.79 -47.98 -11.12
C GLU A 356 -6.42 -47.56 -10.55
N MET A 357 -6.17 -47.82 -9.27
CA MET A 357 -4.86 -47.58 -8.66
C MET A 357 -3.76 -48.38 -9.34
N ALA A 358 -3.97 -49.67 -9.64
CA ALA A 358 -2.98 -50.47 -10.36
C ALA A 358 -2.64 -49.87 -11.74
N GLU A 359 -3.62 -49.35 -12.46
CA GLU A 359 -3.38 -48.65 -13.73
C GLU A 359 -2.58 -47.36 -13.54
N ILE A 360 -2.93 -46.55 -12.54
CA ILE A 360 -2.21 -45.30 -12.21
C ILE A 360 -0.75 -45.58 -11.87
N LEU A 361 -0.49 -46.60 -11.04
CA LEU A 361 0.86 -47.01 -10.67
C LEU A 361 1.65 -47.52 -11.88
N LEU A 362 1.01 -48.27 -12.79
CA LEU A 362 1.69 -48.75 -14.00
C LEU A 362 2.07 -47.57 -14.91
N ARG A 363 1.17 -46.60 -15.08
CA ARG A 363 1.43 -45.39 -15.88
C ARG A 363 2.56 -44.57 -15.28
N LEU A 364 2.61 -44.45 -13.95
CA LEU A 364 3.71 -43.82 -13.24
C LEU A 364 5.03 -44.56 -13.48
N ILE A 365 5.06 -45.89 -13.36
CA ILE A 365 6.25 -46.70 -13.64
C ILE A 365 6.71 -46.49 -15.08
N ASN A 366 5.81 -46.56 -16.06
CA ASN A 366 6.14 -46.33 -17.47
C ASN A 366 6.71 -44.91 -17.71
N TYR A 367 6.20 -43.90 -16.99
CA TYR A 367 6.77 -42.55 -17.04
C TYR A 367 8.20 -42.51 -16.47
N LEU A 368 8.43 -43.17 -15.33
CA LEU A 368 9.74 -43.26 -14.69
C LEU A 368 10.74 -44.09 -15.52
N GLU A 369 10.30 -45.15 -16.20
CA GLU A 369 11.15 -45.90 -17.12
C GLU A 369 11.61 -45.05 -18.30
N LYS A 370 10.73 -44.22 -18.86
CA LYS A 370 11.10 -43.22 -19.88
C LYS A 370 12.12 -42.20 -19.36
N LYS A 371 12.16 -41.97 -18.04
CA LYS A 371 13.17 -41.14 -17.35
C LYS A 371 14.50 -41.86 -17.10
N GLY A 372 14.58 -43.15 -17.41
CA GLY A 372 15.79 -43.96 -17.25
C GLY A 372 15.87 -44.76 -15.96
N TYR A 373 14.83 -44.73 -15.12
CA TYR A 373 14.73 -45.64 -13.97
C TYR A 373 14.41 -47.06 -14.45
N LYS A 374 14.90 -48.08 -13.72
CA LYS A 374 14.71 -49.49 -14.10
C LYS A 374 13.86 -50.19 -13.05
N PHE A 375 12.83 -50.90 -13.50
CA PHE A 375 11.99 -51.74 -12.65
C PHE A 375 12.20 -53.21 -13.03
N PHE A 376 12.24 -54.09 -12.03
CA PHE A 376 12.47 -55.51 -12.22
C PHE A 376 11.30 -56.30 -11.67
N HIS A 377 10.78 -57.25 -12.46
CA HIS A 377 9.76 -58.18 -11.99
C HIS A 377 10.35 -59.10 -10.90
N GLN A 378 9.80 -59.00 -9.69
CA GLN A 378 10.14 -59.89 -8.58
C GLN A 378 9.43 -61.24 -8.72
N ILE A 379 8.27 -61.25 -9.36
CA ILE A 379 7.48 -62.45 -9.65
C ILE A 379 7.26 -62.50 -11.17
N PRO A 380 7.61 -63.60 -11.87
CA PRO A 380 7.32 -63.73 -13.29
C PRO A 380 5.80 -63.58 -13.56
N PRO A 381 5.37 -62.66 -14.46
CA PRO A 381 3.96 -62.40 -14.72
C PRO A 381 3.12 -63.64 -15.05
N GLU A 382 3.72 -64.61 -15.74
CA GLU A 382 3.05 -65.86 -16.16
C GLU A 382 2.74 -66.80 -14.99
N ARG A 383 3.40 -66.59 -13.84
CA ARG A 383 3.17 -67.38 -12.61
C ARG A 383 2.07 -66.81 -11.72
N ILE A 384 1.59 -65.59 -12.00
CA ILE A 384 0.58 -64.91 -11.20
C ILE A 384 -0.80 -65.42 -11.61
N GLN A 385 -1.55 -65.95 -10.66
CA GLN A 385 -2.91 -66.44 -10.86
C GLN A 385 -3.87 -65.61 -10.00
N ILE A 386 -4.85 -64.99 -10.65
CA ILE A 386 -5.86 -64.13 -10.00
C ILE A 386 -7.21 -64.82 -10.14
N SER A 387 -7.94 -64.99 -9.03
CA SER A 387 -9.19 -65.75 -9.01
C SER A 387 -10.42 -64.92 -9.41
N ASP A 388 -10.39 -63.61 -9.19
CA ASP A 388 -11.54 -62.69 -9.33
C ASP A 388 -11.40 -61.68 -10.48
N VAL A 389 -10.31 -61.74 -11.26
CA VAL A 389 -10.09 -60.87 -12.43
C VAL A 389 -9.80 -61.70 -13.67
N ALA A 390 -10.73 -61.69 -14.62
CA ALA A 390 -10.59 -62.38 -15.90
C ALA A 390 -9.51 -61.73 -16.79
N SER A 391 -8.84 -62.52 -17.63
CA SER A 391 -7.77 -62.05 -18.53
C SER A 391 -8.22 -61.01 -19.57
N HIS A 392 -9.51 -60.96 -19.88
CA HIS A 392 -10.11 -59.96 -20.77
C HIS A 392 -10.54 -58.67 -20.04
N ASN A 393 -10.34 -58.57 -18.73
CA ASN A 393 -10.66 -57.36 -17.97
C ASN A 393 -9.72 -56.22 -18.40
N TYR A 394 -10.25 -55.02 -18.58
CA TYR A 394 -9.48 -53.83 -18.98
C TYR A 394 -8.24 -53.59 -18.10
N TYR A 395 -8.36 -53.79 -16.78
CA TYR A 395 -7.29 -53.58 -15.81
C TYR A 395 -6.35 -54.80 -15.66
N TYR A 396 -6.64 -55.94 -16.31
CA TYR A 396 -5.92 -57.19 -16.06
C TYR A 396 -4.41 -57.06 -16.23
N ASN A 397 -3.96 -56.41 -17.30
CA ASN A 397 -2.53 -56.19 -17.54
C ASN A 397 -1.91 -55.33 -16.43
N ALA A 398 -2.54 -54.22 -16.06
CA ALA A 398 -2.00 -53.36 -15.01
C ALA A 398 -1.88 -54.07 -13.67
N ILE A 399 -2.89 -54.87 -13.31
CA ILE A 399 -2.91 -55.65 -12.08
C ILE A 399 -1.76 -56.67 -12.07
N ILE A 400 -1.60 -57.45 -13.14
CA ILE A 400 -0.51 -58.44 -13.26
C ILE A 400 0.86 -57.77 -13.14
N GLN A 401 1.06 -56.64 -13.83
CA GLN A 401 2.33 -55.92 -13.80
C GLN A 401 2.66 -55.37 -12.41
N ILE A 402 1.71 -54.73 -11.73
CA ILE A 402 1.94 -54.18 -10.39
C ILE A 402 2.19 -55.27 -9.33
N ILE A 403 1.51 -56.42 -9.43
CA ILE A 403 1.81 -57.58 -8.59
C ILE A 403 3.19 -58.15 -8.91
N SER A 404 3.57 -58.22 -10.20
CA SER A 404 4.88 -58.73 -10.61
C SER A 404 6.04 -57.90 -10.05
N TYR A 405 5.85 -56.60 -9.86
CA TYR A 405 6.80 -55.69 -9.20
C TYR A 405 6.75 -55.76 -7.67
N ASN A 406 5.85 -56.56 -7.10
CA ASN A 406 5.61 -56.68 -5.66
C ASN A 406 5.19 -55.35 -5.00
N ILE A 407 4.37 -54.57 -5.72
CA ILE A 407 3.86 -53.28 -5.22
C ILE A 407 2.47 -53.46 -4.59
N MET A 408 1.61 -54.26 -5.21
CA MET A 408 0.32 -54.68 -4.65
C MET A 408 0.26 -56.20 -4.53
N ASP A 409 -0.51 -56.67 -3.55
CA ASP A 409 -0.61 -58.08 -3.20
C ASP A 409 -2.02 -58.62 -3.46
N LEU A 410 -2.09 -59.95 -3.64
CA LEU A 410 -3.34 -60.71 -3.64
C LEU A 410 -3.72 -61.12 -2.22
N SER A 411 -5.01 -61.34 -1.98
CA SER A 411 -5.49 -61.96 -0.75
C SER A 411 -4.99 -63.41 -0.62
N LEU A 412 -5.18 -64.02 0.56
CA LEU A 412 -4.87 -65.44 0.79
C LEU A 412 -5.61 -66.37 -0.19
N ASN A 413 -6.77 -65.94 -0.70
CA ASN A 413 -7.58 -66.68 -1.68
C ASN A 413 -7.23 -66.33 -3.13
N ARG A 414 -6.09 -65.64 -3.36
CA ARG A 414 -5.64 -65.16 -4.67
C ARG A 414 -6.57 -64.15 -5.34
N GLU A 415 -7.36 -63.43 -4.54
CA GLU A 415 -8.28 -62.38 -5.02
C GLU A 415 -7.58 -61.02 -4.99
N PHE A 416 -7.76 -60.23 -6.02
CA PHE A 416 -7.25 -58.86 -6.10
C PHE A 416 -8.23 -57.82 -5.51
N ASN A 417 -9.52 -58.11 -5.58
CA ASN A 417 -10.65 -57.29 -5.19
C ASN A 417 -10.69 -55.94 -5.96
N PRO A 418 -10.90 -55.96 -7.29
CA PRO A 418 -10.67 -54.80 -8.16
C PRO A 418 -11.53 -53.56 -7.84
N ASP A 419 -12.74 -53.76 -7.31
CA ASP A 419 -13.71 -52.69 -7.06
C ASP A 419 -13.59 -52.04 -5.67
N LEU A 420 -12.76 -52.59 -4.77
CA LEU A 420 -12.58 -52.00 -3.44
C LEU A 420 -11.87 -50.65 -3.54
N PRO A 421 -12.25 -49.66 -2.72
CA PRO A 421 -11.53 -48.40 -2.65
C PRO A 421 -10.14 -48.59 -2.05
N VAL A 422 -9.21 -47.70 -2.39
CA VAL A 422 -7.88 -47.65 -1.78
C VAL A 422 -7.87 -46.57 -0.69
N SER A 423 -7.39 -46.91 0.50
CA SER A 423 -7.26 -45.94 1.59
C SER A 423 -6.10 -44.96 1.35
N GLY A 424 -6.11 -43.85 2.08
CA GLY A 424 -5.04 -42.86 2.06
C GLY A 424 -3.69 -43.43 2.45
N GLN A 425 -3.65 -44.20 3.54
CA GLN A 425 -2.42 -44.85 4.03
C GLN A 425 -1.88 -45.85 3.03
N GLU A 426 -2.78 -46.67 2.44
CA GLU A 426 -2.38 -47.62 1.42
C GLU A 426 -1.82 -46.90 0.19
N SER A 427 -2.49 -45.85 -0.30
CA SER A 427 -2.02 -45.06 -1.44
C SER A 427 -0.64 -44.44 -1.20
N ILE A 428 -0.42 -43.87 -0.02
CA ILE A 428 0.88 -43.31 0.39
C ILE A 428 1.95 -44.40 0.38
N ARG A 429 1.67 -45.56 0.99
CA ARG A 429 2.58 -46.71 1.04
C ARG A 429 2.95 -47.21 -0.35
N LEU A 430 1.99 -47.36 -1.26
CA LEU A 430 2.22 -47.83 -2.63
C LEU A 430 3.16 -46.89 -3.39
N LEU A 431 2.95 -45.57 -3.26
CA LEU A 431 3.84 -44.58 -3.87
C LEU A 431 5.22 -44.56 -3.22
N ASP A 432 5.32 -44.79 -1.92
CA ASP A 432 6.61 -44.90 -1.21
C ASP A 432 7.40 -46.15 -1.62
N ILE A 433 6.74 -47.27 -1.93
CA ILE A 433 7.38 -48.44 -2.52
C ILE A 433 8.01 -48.06 -3.86
N ILE A 434 7.28 -47.39 -4.75
CA ILE A 434 7.82 -46.96 -6.05
C ILE A 434 9.00 -46.00 -5.86
N LEU A 435 8.91 -45.02 -4.96
CA LEU A 435 10.02 -44.12 -4.63
C LEU A 435 11.26 -44.87 -4.13
N ALA A 436 11.08 -45.96 -3.38
CA ALA A 436 12.18 -46.78 -2.90
C ALA A 436 12.82 -47.61 -4.03
N LEU A 437 12.05 -48.01 -5.06
CA LEU A 437 12.55 -48.77 -6.20
C LEU A 437 13.39 -47.94 -7.20
N ILE A 438 13.30 -46.60 -7.14
CA ILE A 438 14.02 -45.68 -8.04
C ILE A 438 15.20 -44.95 -7.38
N LYS A 439 15.46 -45.22 -6.11
CA LYS A 439 16.68 -44.78 -5.40
C LYS A 439 17.79 -45.79 -5.68
#